data_AF-A0A4Q7VLF5-F1
#
_entry.id   AF-A0A4Q7VLF5-F1
#
_cell.length_a   1.000
_cell.length_b   1.000
_cell.length_c   1.000
_cell.angle_alpha   90.00
_cell.angle_beta   90.00
_cell.angle_gamma   90.00
#
_symmetry.space_group_name_H-M   'P 1'
#
loop_
_entity.id
_entity.type
_entity.pdbx_description
1 polymer ?
#
loop_
_entity_poly.entity_id
_entity_poly.type
_entity_poly.pdbx_seq_one_letter_code
_entity_poly.pdbx_strand_id
1 'polypeptide(L)'
;MGFNMYIKFSLSFIFILASFNMVIAQEPNFSKYVAIDRQVKQTPDSLTNNILYLHHYLDSIGSNDQEKIRAFYMWIITNIEYEDQVELLFDKNILFYMGSNNCSSPVCVLKKKKAVCEGFSKLFQFFCQQSGIEAYSIGGYISKRGAFQDRATHSWNVVKMNDEWRFFDLTWAYAILEHTGIKRTTNEFYMVSPDEFILSHLPLIPMWQFLESPVPMSVFNMGDERIKEYLTQKKPYYNYQDSLKNYNQLYPAERSLKNAHEIYLTNPSNKFNRALEYFRYARIVLNSQSSLEMKDIKELIKARYRIKIAMILFRETQDVSSQLMFLQAQDVLLLLENWIQVTRSKNKI
;
A
#
# COMPACT_ATOMS: atom_id res chain seq x y z
N MET A 1 -32.75 91.47 5.06
CA MET A 1 -33.09 90.07 5.38
C MET A 1 -33.15 89.30 4.06
N GLY A 2 -32.36 88.22 3.91
CA GLY A 2 -32.38 87.32 2.73
C GLY A 2 -31.32 87.68 1.67
N PHE A 3 -30.04 87.37 1.84
CA PHE A 3 -29.31 86.11 1.55
C PHE A 3 -29.11 85.80 0.06
N ASN A 4 -27.83 85.83 -0.32
CA ASN A 4 -27.20 85.34 -1.55
C ASN A 4 -27.50 83.83 -1.75
N MET A 5 -27.49 83.37 -3.01
CA MET A 5 -26.52 82.38 -3.53
C MET A 5 -27.11 81.58 -4.70
N TYR A 6 -26.59 81.78 -5.91
CA TYR A 6 -26.80 80.87 -7.04
C TYR A 6 -25.91 79.63 -6.85
N ILE A 7 -26.52 78.47 -6.58
CA ILE A 7 -25.82 77.18 -6.55
C ILE A 7 -25.90 76.55 -7.95
N LYS A 8 -24.77 76.49 -8.65
CA LYS A 8 -24.59 75.62 -9.82
C LYS A 8 -24.44 74.17 -9.34
N PHE A 9 -25.43 73.32 -9.62
CA PHE A 9 -25.29 71.88 -9.46
C PHE A 9 -24.38 71.33 -10.57
N SER A 10 -23.16 70.94 -10.19
CA SER A 10 -22.26 70.19 -11.05
C SER A 10 -22.45 68.70 -10.74
N LEU A 11 -23.13 67.97 -11.62
CA LEU A 11 -23.26 66.51 -11.55
C LEU A 11 -21.89 65.88 -11.88
N SER A 12 -21.12 65.56 -10.85
CA SER A 12 -19.91 64.75 -10.99
C SER A 12 -20.29 63.28 -10.93
N PHE A 13 -20.26 62.60 -12.09
CA PHE A 13 -20.39 61.14 -12.17
C PHE A 13 -19.08 60.53 -11.64
N ILE A 14 -19.08 60.06 -10.40
CA ILE A 14 -17.97 59.25 -9.88
C ILE A 14 -18.14 57.83 -10.44
N PHE A 15 -17.39 57.52 -11.49
CA PHE A 15 -17.16 56.13 -11.89
C PHE A 15 -16.31 55.46 -10.81
N ILE A 16 -16.97 54.76 -9.88
CA ILE A 16 -16.29 53.81 -9.01
C ILE A 16 -15.91 52.63 -9.90
N LEU A 17 -14.68 52.62 -10.40
CA LEU A 17 -14.04 51.42 -10.90
C LEU A 17 -13.94 50.45 -9.73
N ALA A 18 -14.94 49.58 -9.58
CA ALA A 18 -14.83 48.39 -8.78
C ALA A 18 -13.76 47.52 -9.45
N SER A 19 -12.52 47.65 -9.01
CA SER A 19 -11.47 46.69 -9.30
C SER A 19 -11.97 45.34 -8.78
N PHE A 20 -12.45 44.50 -9.68
CA PHE A 20 -12.56 43.07 -9.44
C PHE A 20 -11.13 42.60 -9.15
N ASN A 21 -10.76 42.61 -7.88
CA ASN A 21 -9.69 41.77 -7.40
C ASN A 21 -10.23 40.35 -7.56
N MET A 22 -9.99 39.76 -8.75
CA MET A 22 -9.83 38.33 -8.82
C MET A 22 -8.71 38.02 -7.83
N VAL A 23 -9.12 37.55 -6.65
CA VAL A 23 -8.23 36.81 -5.78
C VAL A 23 -7.82 35.60 -6.61
N ILE A 24 -6.73 35.74 -7.36
CA ILE A 24 -5.93 34.60 -7.75
C ILE A 24 -5.48 34.05 -6.41
N ALA A 25 -6.21 33.06 -5.91
CA ALA A 25 -5.74 32.23 -4.81
C ALA A 25 -4.34 31.80 -5.23
N GLN A 26 -3.33 32.28 -4.51
CA GLN A 26 -1.96 31.85 -4.75
C GLN A 26 -1.95 30.35 -4.45
N GLU A 27 -1.97 29.56 -5.54
CA GLU A 27 -1.72 28.13 -5.50
C GLU A 27 -0.50 27.92 -4.60
N PRO A 28 -0.59 27.08 -3.56
CA PRO A 28 0.53 26.85 -2.65
C PRO A 28 1.77 26.46 -3.45
N ASN A 29 2.95 26.62 -2.86
CA ASN A 29 4.23 26.37 -3.52
C ASN A 29 4.43 24.86 -3.87
N PHE A 30 3.71 24.43 -4.89
CA PHE A 30 3.58 23.12 -5.57
C PHE A 30 4.58 23.02 -6.73
N SER A 31 5.50 23.99 -6.87
CA SER A 31 6.04 24.44 -8.16
C SER A 31 6.61 23.34 -9.06
N LYS A 32 7.15 22.26 -8.49
CA LYS A 32 7.71 21.13 -9.25
C LYS A 32 6.65 20.32 -10.03
N TYR A 33 5.45 20.10 -9.48
CA TYR A 33 4.46 19.17 -10.06
C TYR A 33 3.16 19.81 -10.55
N VAL A 34 3.00 21.13 -10.43
CA VAL A 34 1.77 21.85 -10.83
C VAL A 34 1.29 21.47 -12.23
N ALA A 35 2.21 21.39 -13.19
CA ALA A 35 1.87 21.06 -14.57
C ALA A 35 1.30 19.64 -14.71
N ILE A 36 1.93 18.67 -14.05
CA ILE A 36 1.50 17.27 -14.03
C ILE A 36 0.15 17.15 -13.34
N ASP A 37 -0.01 17.72 -12.14
CA ASP A 37 -1.24 17.65 -11.36
C ASP A 37 -2.43 18.25 -12.11
N ARG A 38 -2.20 19.34 -12.86
CA ARG A 38 -3.23 19.96 -13.72
C ARG A 38 -3.66 19.03 -14.86
N GLN A 39 -2.73 18.36 -15.52
CA GLN A 39 -3.05 17.41 -16.58
C GLN A 39 -3.77 16.18 -16.04
N VAL A 40 -3.35 15.67 -14.87
CA VAL A 40 -4.03 14.57 -14.18
C VAL A 40 -5.48 14.93 -13.86
N LYS A 41 -5.74 16.15 -13.38
CA LYS A 41 -7.10 16.63 -13.12
C LYS A 41 -7.98 16.67 -14.39
N GLN A 42 -7.37 16.77 -15.57
CA GLN A 42 -8.06 16.78 -16.86
C GLN A 42 -8.23 15.39 -17.48
N THR A 43 -7.90 14.32 -16.74
CA THR A 43 -8.08 12.94 -17.22
C THR A 43 -9.53 12.69 -17.63
N PRO A 44 -9.82 12.31 -18.89
CA PRO A 44 -11.19 12.06 -19.33
C PRO A 44 -11.83 10.86 -18.63
N ASP A 45 -13.05 11.03 -18.11
CA ASP A 45 -13.80 9.98 -17.40
C ASP A 45 -13.97 8.70 -18.23
N SER A 46 -14.09 8.84 -19.56
CA SER A 46 -14.22 7.73 -20.51
C SER A 46 -13.05 6.75 -20.47
N LEU A 47 -11.84 7.21 -20.08
CA LEU A 47 -10.66 6.36 -19.96
C LEU A 47 -10.64 5.60 -18.64
N THR A 48 -11.35 6.09 -17.62
CA THR A 48 -11.22 5.61 -16.24
C THR A 48 -11.95 4.28 -15.96
N ASN A 49 -12.62 3.70 -16.97
CA ASN A 49 -13.27 2.39 -16.91
C ASN A 49 -12.42 1.25 -17.49
N ASN A 50 -11.30 1.59 -18.14
CA ASN A 50 -10.35 0.61 -18.68
C ASN A 50 -8.96 0.90 -18.12
N ILE A 51 -8.42 -0.05 -17.36
CA ILE A 51 -7.16 0.14 -16.65
C ILE A 51 -5.97 0.39 -17.58
N LEU A 52 -5.97 -0.19 -18.79
CA LEU A 52 -4.91 0.00 -19.77
C LEU A 52 -5.01 1.37 -20.43
N TYR A 53 -6.22 1.82 -20.78
CA TYR A 53 -6.41 3.15 -21.37
C TYR A 53 -6.06 4.26 -20.38
N LEU A 54 -6.48 4.10 -19.13
CA LEU A 54 -6.10 5.01 -18.06
C LEU A 54 -4.58 5.03 -17.85
N HIS A 55 -3.95 3.85 -17.78
CA HIS A 55 -2.49 3.75 -17.64
C HIS A 55 -1.77 4.46 -18.77
N HIS A 56 -2.11 4.18 -20.04
CA HIS A 56 -1.49 4.82 -21.19
C HIS A 56 -1.62 6.34 -21.16
N TYR A 57 -2.80 6.86 -20.79
CA TYR A 57 -3.00 8.30 -20.66
C TYR A 57 -2.12 8.90 -19.57
N LEU A 58 -2.16 8.35 -18.36
CA LEU A 58 -1.35 8.85 -17.24
C LEU A 58 0.16 8.71 -17.49
N ASP A 59 0.59 7.64 -18.15
CA ASP A 59 2.00 7.42 -18.51
C ASP A 59 2.49 8.51 -19.50
N SER A 60 1.63 8.91 -20.44
CA SER A 60 1.95 9.93 -21.45
C SER A 60 2.03 11.37 -20.91
N ILE A 61 1.52 11.62 -19.69
CA ILE A 61 1.65 12.92 -19.01
C ILE A 61 3.12 13.17 -18.59
N GLY A 62 3.84 12.11 -18.23
CA GLY A 62 5.20 12.23 -17.67
C GLY A 62 6.31 11.97 -18.69
N SER A 63 7.32 12.84 -18.70
CA SER A 63 8.49 12.71 -19.58
C SER A 63 9.58 11.81 -19.01
N ASN A 64 9.51 11.48 -17.72
CA ASN A 64 10.44 10.62 -16.98
C ASN A 64 9.70 9.84 -15.89
N ASP A 65 10.36 8.87 -15.28
CA ASP A 65 9.77 7.99 -14.26
C ASP A 65 9.18 8.75 -13.08
N GLN A 66 9.85 9.81 -12.61
CA GLN A 66 9.37 10.62 -11.49
C GLN A 66 8.05 11.34 -11.82
N GLU A 67 7.93 11.90 -13.02
CA GLU A 67 6.70 12.55 -13.49
C GLU A 67 5.56 11.54 -13.72
N LYS A 68 5.87 10.36 -14.26
CA LYS A 68 4.90 9.26 -14.42
C LYS A 68 4.37 8.80 -13.06
N ILE A 69 5.27 8.57 -12.10
CA ILE A 69 4.93 8.24 -10.71
C ILE A 69 4.06 9.34 -10.10
N ARG A 70 4.38 10.62 -10.34
CA ARG A 70 3.52 11.73 -9.88
C ARG A 70 2.12 11.63 -10.46
N ALA A 71 1.99 11.39 -11.77
CA ALA A 71 0.71 11.27 -12.44
C ALA A 71 -0.13 10.11 -11.85
N PHE A 72 0.47 8.93 -11.66
CA PHE A 72 -0.19 7.78 -11.06
C PHE A 72 -0.62 8.04 -9.62
N TYR A 73 0.30 8.56 -8.79
CA TYR A 73 0.05 8.87 -7.39
C TYR A 73 -1.10 9.86 -7.24
N MET A 74 -1.03 10.98 -7.96
CA MET A 74 -2.02 12.05 -7.88
C MET A 74 -3.38 11.57 -8.37
N TRP A 75 -3.42 10.83 -9.49
CA TRP A 75 -4.68 10.31 -10.00
C TRP A 75 -5.35 9.37 -8.99
N ILE A 76 -4.59 8.46 -8.37
CA ILE A 76 -5.15 7.51 -7.40
C ILE A 76 -5.72 8.23 -6.18
N ILE A 77 -4.96 9.12 -5.54
CA ILE A 77 -5.40 9.75 -4.28
C ILE A 77 -6.57 10.75 -4.47
N THR A 78 -6.88 11.17 -5.69
CA THR A 78 -8.07 12.02 -5.97
C THR A 78 -9.27 11.26 -6.53
N ASN A 79 -9.09 10.04 -7.02
CA ASN A 79 -10.16 9.31 -7.74
C ASN A 79 -10.54 7.99 -7.07
N ILE A 80 -9.78 7.53 -6.09
CA ILE A 80 -10.10 6.33 -5.31
C ILE A 80 -10.40 6.77 -3.88
N GLU A 81 -11.59 6.45 -3.39
CA GLU A 81 -12.00 6.71 -2.01
C GLU A 81 -11.52 5.58 -1.09
N TYR A 82 -11.11 5.95 0.12
CA TYR A 82 -10.88 4.97 1.16
C TYR A 82 -12.23 4.47 1.68
N GLU A 83 -12.49 3.17 1.51
CA GLU A 83 -13.69 2.54 2.05
C GLU A 83 -13.26 1.29 2.82
N ASP A 84 -13.39 1.37 4.14
CA ASP A 84 -13.16 0.22 4.98
C ASP A 84 -14.36 -0.73 4.89
N GLN A 85 -14.27 -1.75 4.04
CA GLN A 85 -15.30 -2.78 3.86
C GLN A 85 -15.36 -3.77 5.06
N VAL A 86 -14.94 -3.34 6.25
CA VAL A 86 -15.16 -4.04 7.53
C VAL A 86 -16.64 -3.96 7.97
N GLU A 87 -17.52 -3.36 7.17
CA GLU A 87 -18.99 -3.29 7.39
C GLU A 87 -19.71 -4.64 7.61
N LEU A 88 -19.07 -5.80 7.43
CA LEU A 88 -19.66 -7.10 7.82
C LEU A 88 -19.54 -7.43 9.32
N LEU A 89 -18.81 -6.66 10.12
CA LEU A 89 -18.63 -6.95 11.55
C LEU A 89 -18.59 -5.64 12.36
N PHE A 90 -19.61 -5.43 13.20
CA PHE A 90 -19.76 -4.28 14.10
C PHE A 90 -18.71 -4.26 15.24
N ASP A 91 -17.42 -4.15 14.90
CA ASP A 91 -16.36 -3.87 15.88
C ASP A 91 -15.39 -2.82 15.34
N LYS A 92 -15.48 -1.64 15.94
CA LYS A 92 -14.63 -0.46 15.72
C LYS A 92 -13.13 -0.69 15.98
N ASN A 93 -12.74 -1.84 16.51
CA ASN A 93 -11.35 -2.22 16.76
C ASN A 93 -10.77 -3.15 15.67
N ILE A 94 -11.55 -3.57 14.67
CA ILE A 94 -11.06 -4.43 13.59
C ILE A 94 -10.39 -3.55 12.54
N LEU A 95 -9.10 -3.31 12.72
CA LEU A 95 -8.21 -2.75 11.70
C LEU A 95 -7.86 -3.85 10.69
N PHE A 96 -8.22 -3.62 9.42
CA PHE A 96 -7.70 -4.23 8.19
C PHE A 96 -7.35 -5.73 8.20
N TYR A 97 -7.96 -6.45 7.25
CA TYR A 97 -7.72 -7.86 7.04
C TYR A 97 -7.11 -8.13 5.65
N MET A 98 -5.86 -8.61 5.61
CA MET A 98 -5.31 -9.22 4.40
C MET A 98 -6.05 -10.54 4.12
N GLY A 99 -6.86 -10.56 3.06
CA GLY A 99 -7.59 -11.76 2.62
C GLY A 99 -9.11 -11.66 2.64
N SER A 100 -9.70 -10.50 2.93
CA SER A 100 -11.14 -10.28 2.76
C SER A 100 -11.44 -10.26 1.27
N ASN A 101 -12.71 -10.49 0.92
CA ASN A 101 -13.25 -10.22 -0.42
C ASN A 101 -13.23 -8.71 -0.78
N ASN A 102 -12.37 -7.92 -0.12
CA ASN A 102 -12.14 -6.53 -0.41
C ASN A 102 -11.58 -6.43 -1.83
N CYS A 103 -12.06 -5.39 -2.49
CA CYS A 103 -11.66 -5.03 -3.83
C CYS A 103 -10.17 -4.64 -3.85
N SER A 104 -9.29 -5.63 -4.06
CA SER A 104 -7.83 -5.43 -4.00
C SER A 104 -7.13 -5.63 -5.33
N SER A 105 -7.79 -6.25 -6.33
CA SER A 105 -7.23 -6.30 -7.68
C SER A 105 -7.31 -4.92 -8.34
N PRO A 106 -6.29 -4.48 -9.10
CA PRO A 106 -6.29 -3.16 -9.74
C PRO A 106 -7.55 -2.88 -10.58
N VAL A 107 -8.05 -3.89 -11.30
CA VAL A 107 -9.28 -3.81 -12.11
C VAL A 107 -10.51 -3.60 -11.23
N CYS A 108 -10.60 -4.33 -10.11
CA CYS A 108 -11.70 -4.14 -9.18
C CYS A 108 -11.67 -2.72 -8.60
N VAL A 109 -10.51 -2.28 -8.09
CA VAL A 109 -10.33 -0.95 -7.47
C VAL A 109 -10.76 0.13 -8.44
N LEU A 110 -10.31 0.04 -9.70
CA LEU A 110 -10.68 0.99 -10.73
C LEU A 110 -12.18 1.03 -11.00
N LYS A 111 -12.84 -0.14 -11.04
CA LYS A 111 -14.28 -0.27 -11.29
C LYS A 111 -15.11 0.28 -10.14
N LYS A 112 -14.71 -0.01 -8.89
CA LYS A 112 -15.46 0.43 -7.70
C LYS A 112 -15.15 1.87 -7.31
N LYS A 113 -13.99 2.40 -7.69
CA LYS A 113 -13.42 3.68 -7.20
C LYS A 113 -13.25 3.71 -5.68
N LYS A 114 -13.18 2.54 -5.05
CA LYS A 114 -13.11 2.38 -3.60
C LYS A 114 -12.20 1.24 -3.21
N ALA A 115 -11.38 1.45 -2.18
CA ALA A 115 -10.44 0.45 -1.70
C ALA A 115 -10.00 0.70 -0.25
N VAL A 116 -9.41 -0.34 0.35
CA VAL A 116 -8.52 -0.20 1.52
C VAL A 116 -7.06 -0.09 1.07
N CYS A 117 -6.11 0.06 2.01
CA CYS A 117 -4.70 0.27 1.71
C CYS A 117 -4.05 -0.74 0.76
N GLU A 118 -4.44 -2.01 0.82
CA GLU A 118 -3.99 -3.04 -0.14
C GLU A 118 -4.43 -2.73 -1.57
N GLY A 119 -5.64 -2.22 -1.79
CA GLY A 119 -6.13 -1.88 -3.13
C GLY A 119 -5.45 -0.64 -3.71
N PHE A 120 -5.25 0.40 -2.89
CA PHE A 120 -4.45 1.57 -3.27
C PHE A 120 -3.04 1.15 -3.71
N SER A 121 -2.36 0.38 -2.86
CA SER A 121 -0.97 0.02 -3.11
C SER A 121 -0.80 -0.94 -4.29
N LYS A 122 -1.73 -1.88 -4.51
CA LYS A 122 -1.71 -2.76 -5.68
C LYS A 122 -2.02 -2.03 -6.99
N LEU A 123 -2.94 -1.07 -6.99
CA LEU A 123 -3.22 -0.25 -8.17
C LEU A 123 -2.01 0.60 -8.56
N PHE A 124 -1.37 1.23 -7.58
CA PHE A 124 -0.15 2.03 -7.83
C PHE A 124 1.02 1.17 -8.30
N GLN A 125 1.25 0.00 -7.68
CA GLN A 125 2.25 -0.96 -8.14
C GLN A 125 1.97 -1.36 -9.60
N PHE A 126 0.72 -1.66 -9.93
CA PHE A 126 0.34 -2.05 -11.29
C PHE A 126 0.74 -0.97 -12.31
N PHE A 127 0.38 0.30 -12.07
CA PHE A 127 0.75 1.38 -12.99
C PHE A 127 2.26 1.56 -13.14
N CYS A 128 3.01 1.54 -12.04
CA CYS A 128 4.47 1.63 -12.10
C CYS A 128 5.07 0.49 -12.94
N GLN A 129 4.66 -0.76 -12.66
CA GLN A 129 5.19 -1.93 -13.35
C GLN A 129 4.81 -1.97 -14.83
N GLN A 130 3.62 -1.49 -15.21
CA GLN A 130 3.24 -1.34 -16.63
C GLN A 130 4.10 -0.31 -17.38
N SER A 131 4.72 0.63 -16.66
CA SER A 131 5.68 1.60 -17.21
C SER A 131 7.14 1.12 -17.14
N GLY A 132 7.39 -0.12 -16.75
CA GLY A 132 8.75 -0.65 -16.57
C GLY A 132 9.46 -0.15 -15.30
N ILE A 133 8.74 0.49 -14.39
CA ILE A 133 9.28 1.04 -13.14
C ILE A 133 9.21 -0.05 -12.06
N GLU A 134 10.36 -0.35 -11.44
CA GLU A 134 10.45 -1.36 -10.38
C GLU A 134 9.74 -0.86 -9.11
N ALA A 135 8.63 -1.49 -8.77
CA ALA A 135 7.79 -1.14 -7.64
C ALA A 135 7.22 -2.38 -6.93
N TYR A 136 7.03 -2.28 -5.61
CA TYR A 136 6.43 -3.32 -4.78
C TYR A 136 5.38 -2.73 -3.85
N SER A 137 4.23 -3.42 -3.72
CA SER A 137 3.30 -3.28 -2.60
C SER A 137 3.82 -4.17 -1.46
N ILE A 138 4.08 -3.56 -0.32
CA ILE A 138 4.61 -4.23 0.87
C ILE A 138 3.71 -3.96 2.08
N GLY A 139 3.58 -4.95 2.94
CA GLY A 139 2.83 -4.85 4.19
C GLY A 139 3.73 -4.54 5.38
N GLY A 140 3.16 -3.96 6.42
CA GLY A 140 3.88 -3.72 7.67
C GLY A 140 3.03 -3.08 8.77
N TYR A 141 3.73 -2.59 9.77
CA TYR A 141 3.19 -2.02 11.00
C TYR A 141 3.21 -0.50 10.91
N ILE A 142 2.24 0.14 11.54
CA ILE A 142 2.16 1.60 11.63
C ILE A 142 2.09 2.05 13.08
N SER A 143 2.88 3.06 13.45
CA SER A 143 2.84 3.67 14.77
C SER A 143 3.50 5.04 14.76
N LYS A 144 2.84 6.07 15.27
CA LYS A 144 3.44 7.42 15.40
C LYS A 144 4.05 7.70 16.77
N ARG A 145 3.70 6.92 17.81
CA ARG A 145 4.10 7.17 19.22
C ARG A 145 4.69 5.95 19.92
N GLY A 146 4.93 4.87 19.18
CA GLY A 146 5.26 3.59 19.77
C GLY A 146 4.03 2.92 20.38
N ALA A 147 3.83 1.67 20.05
CA ALA A 147 2.83 0.81 20.67
C ALA A 147 3.27 -0.62 20.41
N PHE A 148 2.92 -1.56 21.29
CA PHE A 148 3.08 -2.97 20.96
C PHE A 148 2.23 -3.31 19.73
N GLN A 149 2.84 -4.01 18.77
CA GLN A 149 2.20 -4.43 17.53
C GLN A 149 2.32 -5.94 17.38
N ASP A 150 1.22 -6.67 17.53
CA ASP A 150 1.14 -8.12 17.34
C ASP A 150 0.77 -8.52 15.91
N ARG A 151 0.44 -7.59 15.03
CA ARG A 151 0.23 -7.86 13.60
C ARG A 151 0.45 -6.62 12.73
N ALA A 152 0.81 -6.86 11.48
CA ALA A 152 0.88 -5.85 10.44
C ALA A 152 -0.50 -5.68 9.82
N THR A 153 -0.98 -4.43 9.82
CA THR A 153 -2.35 -4.05 9.43
C THR A 153 -2.38 -3.01 8.31
N HIS A 154 -1.24 -2.68 7.71
CA HIS A 154 -1.18 -1.67 6.68
C HIS A 154 -0.32 -2.11 5.49
N SER A 155 -0.56 -1.49 4.33
CA SER A 155 0.17 -1.76 3.10
C SER A 155 0.44 -0.46 2.35
N TRP A 156 1.64 -0.35 1.79
CA TRP A 156 2.12 0.83 1.06
C TRP A 156 3.06 0.39 -0.07
N ASN A 157 3.70 1.34 -0.75
CA ASN A 157 4.59 1.05 -1.87
C ASN A 157 6.02 1.49 -1.63
N VAL A 158 6.92 0.77 -2.29
CA VAL A 158 8.31 1.17 -2.50
C VAL A 158 8.60 1.14 -3.99
N VAL A 159 9.30 2.16 -4.47
CA VAL A 159 9.64 2.33 -5.89
C VAL A 159 11.12 2.65 -6.01
N LYS A 160 11.81 1.99 -6.94
CA LYS A 160 13.21 2.28 -7.26
C LYS A 160 13.28 3.42 -8.26
N MET A 161 14.02 4.47 -7.94
CA MET A 161 14.27 5.62 -8.82
C MET A 161 15.72 6.06 -8.68
N ASN A 162 16.43 6.20 -9.81
CA ASN A 162 17.85 6.61 -9.84
C ASN A 162 18.73 5.81 -8.86
N ASP A 163 18.53 4.48 -8.82
CA ASP A 163 19.18 3.54 -7.91
C ASP A 163 18.89 3.71 -6.41
N GLU A 164 17.93 4.56 -6.04
CA GLU A 164 17.46 4.75 -4.68
C GLU A 164 16.04 4.22 -4.49
N TRP A 165 15.76 3.63 -3.32
CA TRP A 165 14.42 3.20 -2.94
C TRP A 165 13.69 4.33 -2.23
N ARG A 166 12.48 4.65 -2.68
CA ARG A 166 11.60 5.64 -2.03
C ARG A 166 10.25 5.04 -1.70
N PHE A 167 9.68 5.50 -0.59
CA PHE A 167 8.41 5.03 -0.06
C PHE A 167 7.24 5.93 -0.47
N PHE A 168 6.08 5.31 -0.62
CA PHE A 168 4.82 5.96 -0.97
C PHE A 168 3.68 5.35 -0.17
N ASP A 169 2.98 6.15 0.63
CA ASP A 169 1.73 5.76 1.29
C ASP A 169 0.56 6.58 0.73
N LEU A 170 -0.09 6.01 -0.29
CA LEU A 170 -1.22 6.64 -0.95
C LEU A 170 -2.46 6.73 -0.05
N THR A 171 -2.58 5.87 0.95
CA THR A 171 -3.73 5.86 1.87
C THR A 171 -3.63 6.98 2.89
N TRP A 172 -2.46 7.18 3.50
CA TRP A 172 -2.25 8.32 4.41
C TRP A 172 -2.23 9.65 3.65
N ALA A 173 -1.74 9.66 2.40
CA ALA A 173 -1.86 10.82 1.51
C ALA A 173 -3.30 11.17 1.18
N TYR A 174 -4.14 10.18 0.87
CA TYR A 174 -5.58 10.34 0.68
C TYR A 174 -6.22 10.94 1.94
N ALA A 175 -5.93 10.40 3.13
CA ALA A 175 -6.49 10.91 4.39
C ALA A 175 -6.13 12.38 4.63
N ILE A 176 -4.89 12.78 4.33
CA ILE A 176 -4.49 14.20 4.38
C ILE A 176 -5.28 15.04 3.38
N LEU A 177 -5.43 14.54 2.15
CA LEU A 177 -6.17 15.24 1.09
C LEU A 177 -7.63 15.42 1.46
N GLU A 178 -8.30 14.40 2.01
CA GLU A 178 -9.70 14.45 2.44
C GLU A 178 -9.90 15.53 3.52
N HIS A 179 -9.02 15.58 4.53
CA HIS A 179 -9.14 16.55 5.62
C HIS A 179 -8.74 17.97 5.24
N THR A 180 -7.78 18.13 4.32
CA THR A 180 -7.12 19.43 4.12
C THR A 180 -7.26 19.99 2.71
N GLY A 181 -7.80 19.23 1.77
CA GLY A 181 -7.72 19.49 0.34
C GLY A 181 -6.32 19.19 -0.22
N ILE A 182 -6.11 19.50 -1.50
CA ILE A 182 -4.78 19.40 -2.13
C ILE A 182 -3.89 20.51 -1.54
N LYS A 183 -2.91 20.12 -0.71
CA LYS A 183 -1.94 21.01 -0.07
C LYS A 183 -0.53 20.44 -0.12
N ARG A 184 0.47 21.22 0.32
CA ARG A 184 1.86 20.74 0.46
C ARG A 184 1.95 19.45 1.29
N THR A 185 1.10 19.31 2.31
CA THR A 185 1.02 18.12 3.18
C THR A 185 0.57 16.86 2.44
N THR A 186 -0.12 16.97 1.30
CA THR A 186 -0.48 15.83 0.44
C THR A 186 0.76 15.09 -0.10
N ASN A 187 1.93 15.71 -0.05
CA ASN A 187 3.22 15.12 -0.44
C ASN A 187 4.01 14.53 0.74
N GLU A 188 3.48 14.52 1.97
CA GLU A 188 4.16 13.96 3.16
C GLU A 188 4.52 12.48 2.98
N PHE A 189 3.73 11.74 2.19
CA PHE A 189 3.94 10.32 1.89
C PHE A 189 4.30 10.07 0.42
N TYR A 190 4.91 11.04 -0.25
CA TYR A 190 5.35 10.94 -1.64
C TYR A 190 6.88 10.98 -1.72
N MET A 191 7.49 9.90 -2.23
CA MET A 191 8.94 9.77 -2.39
C MET A 191 9.76 9.88 -1.08
N VAL A 192 9.24 9.36 0.02
CA VAL A 192 9.88 9.47 1.35
C VAL A 192 11.14 8.60 1.40
N SER A 193 12.19 9.07 2.08
CA SER A 193 13.41 8.27 2.29
C SER A 193 13.19 7.13 3.30
N PRO A 194 13.97 6.04 3.23
CA PRO A 194 13.88 4.94 4.19
C PRO A 194 14.00 5.37 5.66
N ASP A 195 14.92 6.27 5.97
CA ASP A 195 15.21 6.77 7.33
C ASP A 195 14.10 7.68 7.89
N GLU A 196 13.37 8.38 7.02
CA GLU A 196 12.20 9.18 7.42
C GLU A 196 10.95 8.30 7.54
N PHE A 197 10.74 7.37 6.59
CA PHE A 197 9.54 6.54 6.55
C PHE A 197 9.46 5.57 7.74
N ILE A 198 10.60 5.02 8.16
CA ILE A 198 10.71 4.06 9.28
C ILE A 198 10.24 4.64 10.63
N LEU A 199 10.19 5.96 10.76
CA LEU A 199 9.72 6.64 11.97
C LEU A 199 8.24 6.36 12.27
N SER A 200 7.47 5.98 11.26
CA SER A 200 6.04 5.68 11.39
C SER A 200 5.59 4.37 10.78
N HIS A 201 6.39 3.78 9.89
CA HIS A 201 6.05 2.58 9.13
C HIS A 201 7.18 1.56 9.19
N LEU A 202 6.92 0.41 9.80
CA LEU A 202 7.88 -0.70 9.88
C LEU A 202 7.46 -1.82 8.93
N PRO A 203 8.19 -2.08 7.84
CA PRO A 203 7.97 -3.24 6.98
C PRO A 203 7.98 -4.57 7.74
N LEU A 204 7.17 -5.51 7.25
CA LEU A 204 6.95 -6.82 7.88
C LEU A 204 8.23 -7.66 8.04
N ILE A 205 9.20 -7.49 7.12
CA ILE A 205 10.50 -8.17 7.15
C ILE A 205 11.66 -7.19 6.86
N PRO A 206 12.86 -7.41 7.42
CA PRO A 206 13.94 -6.40 7.45
C PRO A 206 14.39 -5.86 6.09
N MET A 207 14.48 -6.71 5.07
CA MET A 207 14.98 -6.29 3.74
C MET A 207 14.14 -5.17 3.11
N TRP A 208 12.84 -5.12 3.44
CA TRP A 208 11.93 -4.10 2.93
C TRP A 208 12.04 -2.75 3.63
N GLN A 209 12.91 -2.63 4.64
CA GLN A 209 13.24 -1.34 5.25
C GLN A 209 14.18 -0.52 4.38
N PHE A 210 14.98 -1.15 3.51
CA PHE A 210 16.01 -0.48 2.71
C PHE A 210 17.00 0.32 3.56
N LEU A 211 17.26 -0.17 4.77
CA LEU A 211 18.24 0.36 5.71
C LEU A 211 19.41 -0.60 5.84
N GLU A 212 20.62 -0.06 5.92
CA GLU A 212 21.84 -0.83 6.20
C GLU A 212 21.95 -1.27 7.66
N SER A 213 21.01 -0.83 8.51
CA SER A 213 20.82 -1.32 9.86
C SER A 213 19.32 -1.28 10.19
N PRO A 214 18.56 -2.33 9.84
CA PRO A 214 17.12 -2.38 10.03
C PRO A 214 16.73 -2.11 11.48
N VAL A 215 15.73 -1.25 11.66
CA VAL A 215 15.10 -0.97 12.94
C VAL A 215 14.35 -2.22 13.39
N PRO A 216 14.67 -2.81 14.56
CA PRO A 216 13.95 -3.96 15.07
C PRO A 216 12.60 -3.55 15.66
N MET A 217 11.66 -4.49 15.70
CA MET A 217 10.32 -4.32 16.28
C MET A 217 10.35 -3.74 17.71
N SER A 218 11.32 -4.16 18.52
CA SER A 218 11.48 -3.68 19.90
C SER A 218 11.78 -2.18 19.98
N VAL A 219 12.54 -1.63 19.04
CA VAL A 219 12.83 -0.19 18.97
C VAL A 219 11.65 0.56 18.38
N PHE A 220 11.03 0.04 17.33
CA PHE A 220 9.85 0.65 16.70
C PHE A 220 8.69 0.83 17.70
N ASN A 221 8.47 -0.17 18.56
CA ASN A 221 7.43 -0.11 19.60
C ASN A 221 7.69 0.95 20.67
N MET A 222 8.90 1.51 20.76
CA MET A 222 9.23 2.60 21.69
C MET A 222 8.99 4.01 21.12
N GLY A 223 8.64 4.12 19.83
CA GLY A 223 8.28 5.39 19.20
C GLY A 223 9.43 6.11 18.49
N ASP A 224 9.09 7.20 17.80
CA ASP A 224 9.94 7.87 16.82
C ASP A 224 11.23 8.45 17.42
N GLU A 225 11.19 8.98 18.65
CA GLU A 225 12.39 9.46 19.36
C GLU A 225 13.44 8.35 19.51
N ARG A 226 13.02 7.15 19.92
CA ARG A 226 13.93 5.99 20.06
C ARG A 226 14.39 5.45 18.71
N ILE A 227 13.55 5.53 17.68
CA ILE A 227 13.96 5.18 16.32
C ILE A 227 15.04 6.15 15.83
N LYS A 228 14.87 7.46 16.01
CA LYS A 228 15.88 8.48 15.64
C LYS A 228 17.19 8.25 16.37
N GLU A 229 17.14 8.03 17.68
CA GLU A 229 18.33 7.69 18.46
C GLU A 229 19.00 6.43 17.90
N TYR A 230 18.22 5.36 17.70
CA TYR A 230 18.70 4.13 17.11
C TYR A 230 19.43 4.43 15.80
N LEU A 231 18.83 5.14 14.84
CA LEU A 231 19.41 5.41 13.51
C LEU A 231 20.79 6.08 13.56
N THR A 232 21.12 6.87 14.59
CA THR A 232 22.43 7.53 14.72
C THR A 232 23.57 6.64 15.23
N GLN A 233 23.27 5.52 15.88
CA GLN A 233 24.29 4.66 16.49
C GLN A 233 25.04 3.81 15.43
N LYS A 234 26.25 3.33 15.71
CA LYS A 234 26.94 2.36 14.85
C LYS A 234 26.44 0.95 15.16
N LYS A 235 25.97 0.19 14.15
CA LYS A 235 25.48 -1.19 14.32
C LYS A 235 26.10 -2.13 13.27
N PRO A 236 25.89 -3.46 13.38
CA PRO A 236 26.25 -4.39 12.32
C PRO A 236 25.57 -4.01 11.00
N TYR A 237 26.36 -4.05 9.93
CA TYR A 237 25.89 -3.80 8.58
C TYR A 237 24.96 -4.92 8.12
N TYR A 238 23.82 -4.54 7.55
CA TYR A 238 22.85 -5.40 6.91
C TYR A 238 22.74 -5.04 5.44
N ASN A 239 23.08 -5.98 4.57
CA ASN A 239 23.04 -5.77 3.13
C ASN A 239 21.65 -6.12 2.59
N TYR A 240 20.73 -5.15 2.62
CA TYR A 240 19.38 -5.34 2.09
C TYR A 240 19.38 -5.63 0.58
N GLN A 241 20.39 -5.17 -0.16
CA GLN A 241 20.49 -5.39 -1.61
C GLN A 241 20.72 -6.87 -1.94
N ASP A 242 21.58 -7.57 -1.19
CA ASP A 242 21.74 -9.02 -1.35
C ASP A 242 20.45 -9.76 -1.03
N SER A 243 19.75 -9.30 0.01
CA SER A 243 18.56 -9.97 0.51
C SER A 243 17.42 -9.82 -0.48
N LEU A 244 17.29 -8.63 -1.09
CA LEU A 244 16.35 -8.37 -2.17
C LEU A 244 16.70 -9.16 -3.44
N LYS A 245 17.98 -9.21 -3.83
CA LYS A 245 18.42 -9.99 -5.00
C LYS A 245 18.08 -11.48 -4.83
N ASN A 246 18.41 -12.05 -3.67
CA ASN A 246 18.09 -13.44 -3.35
C ASN A 246 16.58 -13.67 -3.30
N TYR A 247 15.81 -12.74 -2.71
CA TYR A 247 14.35 -12.82 -2.66
C TYR A 247 13.70 -12.82 -4.05
N ASN A 248 14.20 -11.97 -4.95
CA ASN A 248 13.68 -11.85 -6.32
C ASN A 248 13.94 -13.11 -7.16
N GLN A 249 14.92 -13.94 -6.81
CA GLN A 249 15.18 -15.22 -7.47
C GLN A 249 14.27 -16.36 -6.99
N LEU A 250 13.62 -16.21 -5.83
CA LEU A 250 12.70 -17.22 -5.31
C LEU A 250 11.39 -17.25 -6.09
N TYR A 251 10.83 -18.44 -6.32
CA TYR A 251 9.46 -18.58 -6.79
C TYR A 251 8.46 -18.11 -5.71
N PRO A 252 7.21 -17.77 -6.09
CA PRO A 252 6.23 -17.19 -5.16
C PRO A 252 5.95 -18.03 -3.90
N ALA A 253 5.99 -19.36 -4.01
CA ALA A 253 5.74 -20.25 -2.87
C ALA A 253 6.87 -20.14 -1.83
N GLU A 254 8.12 -20.14 -2.27
CA GLU A 254 9.32 -20.02 -1.44
C GLU A 254 9.42 -18.64 -0.79
N ARG A 255 9.01 -17.59 -1.51
CA ARG A 255 8.88 -16.24 -0.92
C ARG A 255 7.93 -16.26 0.28
N SER A 256 6.79 -16.94 0.16
CA SER A 256 5.84 -17.07 1.28
C SER A 256 6.47 -17.79 2.48
N LEU A 257 7.23 -18.86 2.26
CA LEU A 257 7.94 -19.55 3.34
C LEU A 257 9.04 -18.69 3.98
N LYS A 258 9.80 -17.95 3.16
CA LYS A 258 10.81 -17.00 3.66
C LYS A 258 10.16 -15.92 4.52
N ASN A 259 9.08 -15.29 4.03
CA ASN A 259 8.34 -14.29 4.80
C ASN A 259 7.85 -14.86 6.13
N ALA A 260 7.23 -16.05 6.14
CA ALA A 260 6.76 -16.69 7.37
C ALA A 260 7.90 -16.93 8.39
N HIS A 261 9.10 -17.26 7.90
CA HIS A 261 10.27 -17.44 8.76
C HIS A 261 10.77 -16.12 9.33
N GLU A 262 10.96 -15.11 8.46
CA GLU A 262 11.43 -13.78 8.86
C GLU A 262 10.47 -13.11 9.84
N ILE A 263 9.16 -13.19 9.62
CA ILE A 263 8.13 -12.67 10.54
C ILE A 263 8.30 -13.28 11.93
N TYR A 264 8.53 -14.60 12.00
CA TYR A 264 8.74 -15.27 13.28
C TYR A 264 10.00 -14.80 13.99
N LEU A 265 11.09 -14.54 13.24
CA LEU A 265 12.35 -14.05 13.81
C LEU A 265 12.24 -12.60 14.30
N THR A 266 11.53 -11.75 13.55
CA THR A 266 11.50 -10.29 13.79
C THR A 266 10.39 -9.86 14.73
N ASN A 267 9.26 -10.57 14.72
CA ASN A 267 8.15 -10.37 15.63
C ASN A 267 7.41 -11.70 15.90
N PRO A 268 7.88 -12.50 16.88
CA PRO A 268 7.24 -13.77 17.24
C PRO A 268 5.75 -13.65 17.64
N SER A 269 5.34 -12.47 18.12
CA SER A 269 3.94 -12.17 18.45
C SER A 269 3.06 -12.06 17.20
N ASN A 270 3.65 -11.83 16.02
CA ASN A 270 2.94 -11.79 14.75
C ASN A 270 2.59 -13.18 14.20
N LYS A 271 1.67 -13.82 14.92
CA LYS A 271 1.10 -15.12 14.58
C LYS A 271 0.22 -15.03 13.34
N PHE A 272 -0.55 -13.95 13.20
CA PHE A 272 -1.53 -13.81 12.12
C PHE A 272 -0.87 -13.68 10.74
N ASN A 273 0.02 -12.71 10.52
CA ASN A 273 0.66 -12.56 9.21
C ASN A 273 1.57 -13.78 8.91
N ARG A 274 2.19 -14.40 9.93
CA ARG A 274 2.91 -15.66 9.74
C ARG A 274 2.01 -16.79 9.25
N ALA A 275 0.84 -16.97 9.87
CA ALA A 275 -0.14 -17.95 9.45
C ALA A 275 -0.64 -17.68 8.03
N LEU A 276 -0.84 -16.42 7.69
CA LEU A 276 -1.26 -16.00 6.36
C LEU A 276 -0.21 -16.33 5.29
N GLU A 277 1.08 -16.19 5.57
CA GLU A 277 2.12 -16.61 4.63
C GLU A 277 2.15 -18.14 4.42
N TYR A 278 1.92 -18.94 5.47
CA TYR A 278 1.75 -20.39 5.31
C TYR A 278 0.49 -20.77 4.52
N PHE A 279 -0.61 -20.04 4.71
CA PHE A 279 -1.83 -20.18 3.93
C PHE A 279 -1.60 -19.85 2.45
N ARG A 280 -0.89 -18.74 2.16
CA ARG A 280 -0.50 -18.33 0.80
C ARG A 280 0.36 -19.39 0.12
N TYR A 281 1.38 -19.91 0.82
CA TYR A 281 2.20 -21.01 0.32
C TYR A 281 1.33 -22.20 -0.12
N ALA A 282 0.44 -22.66 0.76
CA ALA A 282 -0.43 -23.80 0.47
C ALA A 282 -1.36 -23.55 -0.74
N ARG A 283 -1.93 -22.35 -0.85
CA ARG A 283 -2.74 -21.95 -2.01
C ARG A 283 -1.95 -21.88 -3.30
N ILE A 284 -0.72 -21.36 -3.26
CA ILE A 284 0.15 -21.31 -4.43
C ILE A 284 0.45 -22.74 -4.90
N VAL A 285 0.83 -23.66 -4.00
CA VAL A 285 1.07 -25.07 -4.35
C VAL A 285 -0.17 -25.74 -4.96
N LEU A 286 -1.37 -25.45 -4.42
CA LEU A 286 -2.62 -25.94 -5.00
C LEU A 286 -2.90 -25.38 -6.40
N ASN A 287 -2.52 -24.14 -6.68
CA ASN A 287 -2.84 -23.45 -7.93
C ASN A 287 -1.70 -23.52 -8.97
N SER A 288 -0.47 -23.76 -8.54
CA SER A 288 0.68 -23.98 -9.41
C SER A 288 0.57 -25.36 -10.04
N GLN A 289 0.76 -25.42 -11.36
CA GLN A 289 0.59 -26.57 -12.27
C GLN A 289 -0.81 -26.67 -12.88
N SER A 290 -0.83 -26.73 -14.21
CA SER A 290 -2.03 -26.93 -15.02
C SER A 290 -2.75 -28.20 -14.56
N SER A 291 -4.06 -28.26 -14.76
CA SER A 291 -4.89 -29.44 -14.47
C SER A 291 -4.46 -30.74 -15.20
N LEU A 292 -3.40 -30.66 -16.03
CA LEU A 292 -2.90 -31.72 -16.91
C LEU A 292 -1.59 -32.37 -16.40
N GLU A 293 -0.84 -31.74 -15.49
CA GLU A 293 0.39 -32.32 -14.91
C GLU A 293 0.16 -32.80 -13.47
N MET A 294 0.76 -33.94 -13.10
CA MET A 294 0.65 -34.46 -11.74
C MET A 294 1.34 -33.53 -10.75
N LYS A 295 0.63 -33.21 -9.65
CA LYS A 295 1.19 -32.43 -8.54
C LYS A 295 2.28 -33.20 -7.82
N ASP A 296 3.43 -32.56 -7.60
CA ASP A 296 4.52 -33.16 -6.80
C ASP A 296 4.01 -33.49 -5.38
N ILE A 297 3.99 -34.79 -5.08
CA ILE A 297 3.50 -35.31 -3.81
C ILE A 297 4.28 -34.75 -2.61
N LYS A 298 5.58 -34.45 -2.77
CA LYS A 298 6.41 -33.89 -1.70
C LYS A 298 5.96 -32.47 -1.36
N GLU A 299 5.76 -31.63 -2.38
CA GLU A 299 5.26 -30.26 -2.20
C GLU A 299 3.83 -30.24 -1.66
N LEU A 300 2.95 -31.14 -2.11
CA LEU A 300 1.62 -31.29 -1.53
C LEU A 300 1.65 -31.65 -0.03
N ILE A 301 2.51 -32.60 0.36
CA ILE A 301 2.66 -32.99 1.77
C ILE A 301 3.20 -31.82 2.60
N LYS A 302 4.15 -31.06 2.07
CA LYS A 302 4.71 -29.86 2.70
C LYS A 302 3.66 -28.75 2.83
N ALA A 303 2.88 -28.48 1.79
CA ALA A 303 1.74 -27.56 1.83
C ALA A 303 0.71 -27.97 2.89
N ARG A 304 0.35 -29.26 2.97
CA ARG A 304 -0.53 -29.81 4.01
C ARG A 304 0.03 -29.60 5.42
N TYR A 305 1.34 -29.75 5.60
CA TYR A 305 1.97 -29.48 6.90
C TYR A 305 1.90 -28.00 7.26
N ARG A 306 2.23 -27.10 6.31
CA ARG A 306 2.21 -25.65 6.53
C ARG A 306 0.81 -25.10 6.80
N ILE A 307 -0.22 -25.57 6.07
CA ILE A 307 -1.60 -25.13 6.33
C ILE A 307 -2.09 -25.57 7.71
N LYS A 308 -1.68 -26.75 8.20
CA LYS A 308 -2.01 -27.19 9.58
C LYS A 308 -1.36 -26.29 10.64
N ILE A 309 -0.14 -25.81 10.41
CA ILE A 309 0.48 -24.80 11.29
C ILE A 309 -0.30 -23.49 11.22
N ALA A 310 -0.66 -23.01 10.02
CA ALA A 310 -1.47 -21.81 9.85
C ALA A 310 -2.76 -21.88 10.67
N MET A 311 -3.47 -23.01 10.58
CA MET A 311 -4.70 -23.28 11.33
C MET A 311 -4.51 -23.19 12.85
N ILE A 312 -3.41 -23.74 13.39
CA ILE A 312 -3.08 -23.63 14.82
C ILE A 312 -2.89 -22.16 15.19
N LEU A 313 -2.08 -21.44 14.44
CA LEU A 313 -1.78 -20.02 14.69
C LEU A 313 -3.03 -19.14 14.60
N PHE A 314 -3.92 -19.37 13.63
CA PHE A 314 -5.19 -18.64 13.52
C PHE A 314 -6.11 -18.90 14.71
N ARG A 315 -6.10 -20.09 15.31
CA ARG A 315 -6.90 -20.39 16.52
C ARG A 315 -6.37 -19.73 17.78
N GLU A 316 -5.07 -19.44 17.84
CA GLU A 316 -4.48 -18.75 18.99
C GLU A 316 -4.93 -17.29 19.10
N THR A 317 -5.39 -16.70 17.99
CA THR A 317 -5.90 -15.34 17.91
C THR A 317 -7.43 -15.39 17.79
N GLN A 318 -8.16 -14.89 18.79
CA GLN A 318 -9.62 -15.04 18.88
C GLN A 318 -10.41 -14.01 18.05
N ASP A 319 -9.74 -13.12 17.31
CA ASP A 319 -10.39 -12.10 16.48
C ASP A 319 -11.08 -12.71 15.26
N VAL A 320 -12.15 -12.05 14.79
CA VAL A 320 -13.01 -12.59 13.72
C VAL A 320 -12.24 -12.84 12.42
N SER A 321 -11.28 -11.98 12.11
CA SER A 321 -10.40 -12.15 10.95
C SER A 321 -9.65 -13.48 10.99
N SER A 322 -9.07 -13.83 12.14
CA SER A 322 -8.41 -15.11 12.33
C SER A 322 -9.36 -16.30 12.25
N GLN A 323 -10.59 -16.16 12.75
CA GLN A 323 -11.63 -17.19 12.62
C GLN A 323 -12.02 -17.43 11.15
N LEU A 324 -12.16 -16.36 10.35
CA LEU A 324 -12.44 -16.46 8.92
C LEU A 324 -11.28 -17.12 8.16
N MET A 325 -10.03 -16.73 8.42
CA MET A 325 -8.86 -17.39 7.83
C MET A 325 -8.78 -18.85 8.23
N PHE A 326 -9.13 -19.19 9.47
CA PHE A 326 -9.15 -20.57 9.94
C PHE A 326 -10.10 -21.43 9.10
N LEU A 327 -11.33 -20.94 8.83
CA LEU A 327 -12.30 -21.62 7.97
C LEU A 327 -11.77 -21.78 6.54
N GLN A 328 -11.23 -20.71 5.94
CA GLN A 328 -10.61 -20.80 4.61
C GLN A 328 -9.44 -21.80 4.57
N ALA A 329 -8.66 -21.88 5.64
CA ALA A 329 -7.55 -22.83 5.75
C ALA A 329 -8.04 -24.29 5.84
N GLN A 330 -9.22 -24.54 6.41
CA GLN A 330 -9.86 -25.86 6.39
C GLN A 330 -10.23 -26.29 4.97
N ASP A 331 -10.79 -25.39 4.17
CA ASP A 331 -11.13 -25.68 2.77
C ASP A 331 -9.88 -26.02 1.95
N VAL A 332 -8.81 -25.24 2.12
CA VAL A 332 -7.50 -25.49 1.49
C VAL A 332 -6.92 -26.84 1.92
N LEU A 333 -7.02 -27.19 3.21
CA LEU A 333 -6.57 -28.48 3.72
C LEU A 333 -7.32 -29.64 3.08
N LEU A 334 -8.65 -29.55 2.95
CA LEU A 334 -9.47 -30.58 2.32
C LEU A 334 -9.07 -30.81 0.86
N LEU A 335 -8.85 -29.72 0.11
CA LEU A 335 -8.39 -29.81 -1.28
C LEU A 335 -7.00 -30.48 -1.38
N LEU A 336 -6.07 -30.13 -0.49
CA LEU A 336 -4.74 -30.75 -0.44
C LEU A 336 -4.83 -32.25 -0.14
N GLU A 337 -5.69 -32.66 0.80
CA GLU A 337 -5.87 -34.07 1.15
C GLU A 337 -6.44 -34.88 -0.03
N ASN A 338 -7.40 -34.32 -0.76
CA ASN A 338 -7.93 -34.93 -2.00
C ASN A 338 -6.82 -35.11 -3.06
N TRP A 339 -6.05 -34.05 -3.33
CA TRP A 339 -4.94 -34.13 -4.29
C TRP A 339 -3.87 -35.14 -3.89
N ILE A 340 -3.51 -35.20 -2.60
CA ILE A 340 -2.55 -36.18 -2.08
C ILE A 340 -3.06 -37.61 -2.31
N GLN A 341 -4.35 -37.86 -2.08
CA GLN A 341 -4.95 -39.18 -2.30
C GLN A 341 -4.91 -39.57 -3.78
N VAL A 342 -5.31 -38.66 -4.68
CA VAL A 342 -5.33 -38.89 -6.13
C VAL A 342 -3.91 -39.11 -6.69
N THR A 343 -2.94 -38.31 -6.26
CA THR A 343 -1.54 -38.49 -6.71
C THR A 343 -0.97 -39.82 -6.21
N ARG A 344 -1.30 -40.24 -4.98
CA ARG A 344 -0.85 -41.53 -4.43
C ARG A 344 -1.46 -42.73 -5.12
N SER A 345 -2.73 -42.67 -5.51
CA SER A 345 -3.37 -43.79 -6.21
C SER A 345 -2.81 -43.98 -7.61
N LYS A 346 -2.49 -42.89 -8.32
CA LYS A 346 -1.88 -42.93 -9.66
C LYS A 346 -0.42 -43.38 -9.66
N ASN A 347 0.37 -43.05 -8.64
CA ASN A 347 1.77 -43.50 -8.52
C ASN A 347 1.92 -44.98 -8.10
N LYS A 348 0.81 -45.67 -7.78
CA LYS A 348 0.78 -47.11 -7.48
C LYS A 348 0.44 -47.97 -8.71
N ILE A 349 0.14 -47.34 -9.84
CA ILE A 349 -0.06 -47.94 -11.16
C ILE A 349 1.25 -47.70 -11.94
#